data_AF-A0A257W4F3-F1
#
_entry.id   AF-A0A257W4F3-F1
#
_cell.length_a   1.000
_cell.length_b   1.000
_cell.length_c   1.000
_cell.angle_alpha   90.00
_cell.angle_beta   90.00
_cell.angle_gamma   90.00
#
_symmetry.space_group_name_H-M   'P 1'
#
loop_
_entity.id
_entity.type
_entity.pdbx_description
1 polymer ?
#
loop_
_entity_poly.entity_id
_entity_poly.type
_entity_poly.pdbx_seq_one_letter_code
_entity_poly.pdbx_strand_id
1 'polypeptide(L)'
;MDWQHWFTRIKRRWITSPPYRLVVRWSKEIYPPGFRGISLFDVTVFFFRQLTNTNLTERASSIAFNLLLAIPPAIIFLSTLIPFFPISA
;
A
#
# COMPACT_ATOMS: atom_id res chain seq x y z
N MET A 1 36.58 17.50 7.25
CA MET A 1 35.76 17.58 6.01
C MET A 1 34.44 16.92 6.35
N ASP A 2 33.61 17.66 7.09
CA ASP A 2 32.59 17.11 7.99
C ASP A 2 31.20 17.17 7.36
N TRP A 3 30.82 16.06 6.72
CA TRP A 3 29.58 15.85 5.96
C TRP A 3 28.29 15.77 6.80
N GLN A 4 28.33 16.01 8.11
CA GLN A 4 27.19 15.78 9.01
C GLN A 4 26.25 16.99 9.17
N HIS A 5 26.78 18.22 9.09
CA HIS A 5 26.00 19.44 9.35
C HIS A 5 25.15 19.89 8.13
N TRP A 6 25.41 19.35 6.94
CA TRP A 6 24.66 19.69 5.74
C TRP A 6 23.22 19.14 5.76
N PHE A 7 23.04 17.90 6.24
CA PHE A 7 21.71 17.27 6.29
C PHE A 7 20.74 17.94 7.26
N THR A 8 21.22 18.65 8.28
CA THR A 8 20.37 19.26 9.30
C THR A 8 19.63 20.50 8.80
N ARG A 9 20.13 21.18 7.76
CA ARG A 9 19.49 22.39 7.21
C ARG A 9 18.33 22.07 6.27
N ILE A 10 18.38 20.93 5.57
CA ILE A 10 17.38 20.54 4.57
C ILE A 10 16.07 20.07 5.22
N LYS A 11 16.13 19.38 6.37
CA LYS A 11 14.93 18.88 7.07
C LYS A 11 13.96 19.99 7.50
N ARG A 12 14.46 21.19 7.82
CA ARG A 12 13.60 22.25 8.39
C ARG A 12 12.73 22.95 7.34
N ARG A 13 13.10 22.88 6.05
CA ARG A 13 12.38 23.58 4.97
C ARG A 13 11.26 22.77 4.32
N TRP A 14 11.29 21.45 4.47
CA TRP A 14 10.23 20.56 3.98
C TRP A 14 9.02 20.49 4.91
N ILE A 15 9.21 20.69 6.22
CA ILE A 15 8.15 20.55 7.24
C ILE A 15 7.21 21.78 7.31
N THR A 16 7.60 22.93 6.73
CA THR A 16 6.79 24.16 6.72
C THR A 16 6.13 24.46 5.38
N SER A 17 5.97 23.45 4.52
CA SER A 17 5.19 23.64 3.29
C SER A 17 3.68 23.72 3.64
N PRO A 18 2.95 24.76 3.17
CA PRO A 18 1.50 24.88 3.36
C PRO A 18 0.66 23.66 2.89
N PRO A 19 1.07 22.82 1.91
CA PRO A 19 0.32 21.61 1.57
C PRO A 19 0.23 20.62 2.73
N TYR A 20 1.27 20.44 3.55
CA TYR A 20 1.20 19.54 4.71
C TYR A 20 0.17 20.02 5.73
N ARG A 21 0.10 21.34 5.99
CA ARG A 21 -0.93 21.93 6.86
C ARG A 21 -2.33 21.83 6.28
N LEU A 22 -2.51 22.01 4.96
CA LEU A 22 -3.82 21.88 4.31
C LEU A 22 -4.33 20.44 4.29
N VAL A 23 -3.47 19.49 3.95
CA VAL A 23 -3.81 18.05 3.98
C VAL A 23 -4.16 17.60 5.41
N VAL A 24 -3.39 18.03 6.42
CA VAL A 24 -3.72 17.74 7.83
C VAL A 24 -5.01 18.44 8.27
N ARG A 25 -5.30 19.65 7.80
CA ARG A 25 -6.53 20.37 8.15
C ARG A 25 -7.77 19.76 7.49
N TRP A 26 -7.68 19.40 6.22
CA TRP A 26 -8.76 18.68 5.49
C TRP A 26 -9.00 17.30 6.09
N SER A 27 -7.94 16.58 6.45
CA SER A 27 -8.03 15.28 7.13
C SER A 27 -8.61 15.37 8.56
N LYS A 28 -8.56 16.55 9.20
CA LYS A 28 -9.20 16.80 10.50
C LYS A 28 -10.68 17.20 10.41
N GLU A 29 -11.15 17.59 9.23
CA GLU A 29 -12.51 18.11 9.02
C GLU A 29 -13.46 17.06 8.46
N ILE A 30 -12.91 16.00 7.85
CA ILE A 30 -13.66 14.83 7.42
C ILE A 30 -13.82 13.89 8.61
N TYR A 31 -14.93 14.05 9.33
CA TYR A 31 -15.40 13.09 10.33
C TYR A 31 -16.35 12.11 9.64
N PRO A 32 -15.96 10.85 9.37
CA PRO A 32 -16.91 9.86 8.89
C PRO A 32 -17.95 9.64 10.00
N PRO A 33 -19.25 9.89 9.74
CA PRO A 33 -20.30 9.82 10.74
C PRO A 33 -20.41 8.38 11.25
N GLY A 34 -19.93 8.14 12.47
CA GLY A 34 -19.84 6.80 13.08
C GLY A 34 -18.57 6.53 13.88
N PHE A 35 -17.52 7.33 13.68
CA PHE A 35 -16.30 7.26 14.50
C PHE A 35 -16.30 8.33 15.58
N ARG A 36 -16.27 7.88 16.84
CA ARG A 36 -16.32 8.66 18.09
C ARG A 36 -15.18 9.71 18.20
N GLY A 37 -15.28 10.81 17.47
CA GLY A 37 -14.39 11.97 17.61
C GLY A 37 -12.92 11.76 17.21
N ILE A 38 -12.57 10.66 16.53
CA ILE A 38 -11.22 10.48 16.00
C ILE A 38 -11.11 11.08 14.60
N SER A 39 -10.07 11.88 14.38
CA SER A 39 -9.81 12.52 13.10
C SER A 39 -9.43 11.49 12.03
N LEU A 40 -9.70 11.76 10.75
CA LEU A 40 -9.27 10.89 9.64
C LEU A 40 -7.75 10.68 9.64
N PHE A 41 -7.02 11.67 10.15
CA PHE A 41 -5.57 11.61 10.35
C PHE A 41 -5.19 10.52 11.36
N ASP A 42 -5.86 10.46 12.51
CA ASP A 42 -5.64 9.41 13.52
C ASP A 42 -6.00 8.03 12.99
N VAL A 43 -7.10 7.91 12.24
CA VAL A 43 -7.50 6.64 11.60
C VAL A 43 -6.42 6.17 10.63
N THR A 44 -5.89 7.06 9.81
CA THR A 44 -4.87 6.72 8.81
C THR A 44 -3.56 6.30 9.51
N VAL A 45 -3.09 7.06 10.51
CA VAL A 45 -1.88 6.72 11.28
C VAL A 45 -2.06 5.41 12.05
N PHE A 46 -3.23 5.19 12.66
CA PHE A 46 -3.57 3.95 13.36
C PHE A 46 -3.62 2.77 12.41
N PHE A 47 -4.24 2.94 11.24
CA PHE A 47 -4.32 1.93 10.19
C PHE A 47 -2.93 1.51 9.71
N PHE A 48 -2.06 2.46 9.34
CA PHE A 48 -0.68 2.13 8.95
C PHE A 48 0.12 1.48 10.09
N ARG A 49 -0.08 1.92 11.34
CA ARG A 49 0.53 1.28 12.50
C ARG A 49 0.01 -0.14 12.69
N GLN A 50 -1.27 -0.41 12.49
CA GLN A 50 -1.81 -1.77 12.47
C GLN A 50 -1.22 -2.57 11.33
N LEU A 51 -1.19 -2.03 10.10
CA LEU A 51 -0.65 -2.70 8.92
C LEU A 51 0.77 -3.22 9.20
N THR A 52 1.62 -2.40 9.83
CA THR A 52 2.98 -2.79 10.20
C THR A 52 3.03 -3.83 11.34
N ASN A 53 2.12 -3.75 12.32
CA ASN A 53 2.04 -4.73 13.42
C ASN A 53 1.36 -6.04 13.01
N THR A 54 0.53 -6.01 11.96
CA THR A 54 -0.07 -7.21 11.38
C THR A 54 0.95 -7.93 10.52
N ASN A 55 0.92 -9.26 10.57
CA ASN A 55 1.76 -10.09 9.70
C ASN A 55 1.22 -10.12 8.27
N LEU A 56 1.18 -8.94 7.63
CA LEU A 56 0.78 -8.78 6.23
C LEU A 56 1.70 -9.58 5.32
N THR A 57 2.97 -9.71 5.69
CA THR A 57 3.94 -10.53 4.96
C THR A 57 3.53 -12.00 4.98
N GLU A 58 3.16 -12.59 6.12
CA GLU A 58 2.64 -13.97 6.15
C GLU A 58 1.37 -14.12 5.33
N ARG A 59 0.40 -13.20 5.46
CA ARG A 59 -0.85 -13.26 4.69
C ARG A 59 -0.63 -13.12 3.19
N ALA A 60 0.21 -12.16 2.78
CA ALA A 60 0.60 -11.97 1.39
C ALA A 60 1.38 -13.18 0.87
N SER A 61 2.24 -13.79 1.70
CA SER A 61 2.99 -14.99 1.35
C SER A 61 2.07 -16.19 1.15
N SER A 62 1.03 -16.37 1.97
CA SER A 62 0.02 -17.42 1.77
C SER A 62 -0.74 -17.25 0.45
N ILE A 63 -1.10 -16.02 0.09
CA ILE A 63 -1.77 -15.73 -1.19
C ILE A 63 -0.80 -15.99 -2.36
N ALA A 64 0.43 -15.49 -2.28
CA ALA A 64 1.45 -15.70 -3.31
C ALA A 64 1.81 -17.19 -3.47
N PHE A 65 1.84 -17.96 -2.38
CA PHE A 65 2.05 -19.40 -2.41
C PHE A 65 0.90 -20.12 -3.11
N ASN A 66 -0.35 -19.76 -2.81
CA ASN A 66 -1.52 -20.32 -3.49
C ASN A 66 -1.49 -20.01 -5.01
N LEU A 67 -1.10 -18.78 -5.37
CA LEU A 67 -0.92 -18.40 -6.78
C LEU A 67 0.21 -19.19 -7.45
N LEU A 68 1.34 -19.38 -6.77
CA LEU A 68 2.46 -20.19 -7.25
C LEU A 68 2.03 -21.63 -7.54
N LEU A 69 1.25 -22.24 -6.63
CA LEU A 69 0.70 -23.58 -6.83
C LEU A 69 -0.31 -23.66 -7.98
N ALA A 70 -0.97 -22.56 -8.34
CA ALA A 70 -1.88 -22.49 -9.47
C ALA A 70 -1.16 -22.33 -10.83
N ILE A 71 0.13 -21.97 -10.87
CA ILE A 71 0.88 -21.78 -12.12
C ILE A 71 0.97 -23.07 -12.97
N PRO A 72 1.38 -24.24 -12.42
CA PRO A 72 1.47 -25.46 -13.21
C PRO A 72 0.16 -25.88 -13.89
N PRO A 73 -1.00 -25.99 -13.20
CA PRO A 73 -2.25 -26.34 -13.86
C PRO A 73 -2.73 -25.23 -14.81
N ALA A 74 -2.45 -23.96 -14.55
CA ALA A 74 -2.77 -22.87 -15.48
C ALA A 74 -2.01 -22.99 -16.80
N ILE A 75 -0.73 -23.37 -16.76
CA ILE A 75 0.08 -23.61 -17.97
C ILE A 75 -0.46 -24.80 -18.76
N ILE A 76 -0.81 -25.90 -18.07
CA ILE A 76 -1.41 -27.08 -18.71
C ILE A 76 -2.73 -26.70 -19.37
N PHE A 77 -3.60 -25.98 -18.65
CA PHE A 77 -4.86 -25.47 -19.19
C PHE A 77 -4.65 -24.62 -20.44
N LEU A 78 -3.69 -23.68 -20.40
CA LEU A 78 -3.36 -22.85 -21.56
C LEU A 78 -2.89 -23.70 -22.75
N SER A 79 -2.06 -24.72 -22.48
CA SER A 79 -1.54 -25.64 -23.49
C SER A 79 -2.62 -26.51 -24.11
N THR A 80 -3.61 -26.93 -23.32
CA THR A 80 -4.81 -27.64 -23.80
C THR A 80 -5.77 -26.73 -24.55
N LEU A 81 -5.76 -25.42 -24.30
CA LEU A 81 -6.60 -24.47 -25.04
C LEU A 81 -6.09 -24.22 -26.46
N ILE A 82 -4.78 -24.34 -26.71
CA ILE A 82 -4.16 -24.19 -28.05
C ILE A 82 -4.85 -25.04 -29.13
N PRO A 83 -5.05 -26.36 -28.97
CA PRO A 83 -5.71 -27.19 -29.98
C PRO A 83 -7.21 -26.90 -30.14
N PHE A 84 -7.84 -26.17 -29.21
CA PHE A 84 -9.25 -25.78 -29.31
C PHE A 84 -9.46 -24.49 -30.11
N PHE A 85 -8.40 -23.74 -30.45
CA PHE A 85 -8.55 -22.65 -31.40
C PHE A 85 -8.86 -23.25 -32.78
N PRO A 86 -10.05 -23.00 -33.34
CA PRO A 86 -10.31 -23.39 -34.71
C PRO A 86 -9.40 -22.54 -35.58
N ILE A 87 -8.30 -23.13 -36.07
CA ILE A 87 -7.63 -22.61 -37.24
C ILE A 87 -8.64 -22.76 -38.38
N SER A 88 -9.36 -21.68 -38.67
CA SER A 88 -10.19 -21.59 -39.87
C SER A 88 -9.26 -21.81 -41.07
N ALA A 89 -9.34 -23.02 -41.63
CA ALA A 89 -8.78 -23.38 -42.92
C ALA A 89 -9.51 -22.64 -44.06
#